data_AF-A0AAU8FKE8-F1
#
_entry.id   AF-A0AAU8FKE8-F1
#
_cell.length_a   1.000
_cell.length_b   1.000
_cell.length_c   1.000
_cell.angle_alpha   90.00
_cell.angle_beta   90.00
_cell.angle_gamma   90.00
#
_symmetry.space_group_name_H-M   'P 1'
#
loop_
_entity.id
_entity.type
_entity.pdbx_description
1 polymer ?
#
loop_
_entity_poly.entity_id
_entity_poly.type
_entity_poly.pdbx_seq_one_letter_code
_entity_poly.pdbx_strand_id
1 'polypeptide(L)'
;MQTLHLLGHCSNWNVDAYFENSIGDGFIFTAYSHKEDFFRKKVIYGQSAPKILSHSLLDLQYYGKRESSKIGRGNLSSYSFHPASIDDGSEDQTNLYLVQRIIDGIRFQRNLGLKRIIIPIHYEDSTISGFLGYIKEINRWLKENKENGIEYYMSLPISYVMLMNNDNVERLLAGLVHFDMTFEGYYVAFETRLEGLSKLNTNYRYLSNAIRILSVLKKQKFKTILSYANWDAILFLATTDIDYITIATYENLRNFNIRRFLKSDSGGPSKGWYFSEVILAMIKADNLNYIRDRVGIEAISNRKNIFSDIILDEKYLWVNQKPDIHKNYLLAIDRLLKSIASFEDLMERKKFVESLIIKAQEHYQSLRRNKIVIGEIGAEGHYHDWLRVIDGF
;
A
#
# COMPACT_ATOMS: atom_id res chain seq x y z
N MET A 1 15.74 0.37 -1.30
CA MET A 1 14.27 0.49 -1.22
C MET A 1 13.79 1.35 -2.39
N GLN A 2 12.70 0.96 -3.03
CA GLN A 2 12.06 1.71 -4.11
C GLN A 2 10.59 2.00 -3.76
N THR A 3 10.06 3.10 -4.26
CA THR A 3 8.70 3.56 -4.00
C THR A 3 7.83 3.34 -5.23
N LEU A 4 6.73 2.59 -5.13
CA LEU A 4 5.86 2.27 -6.26
C LEU A 4 4.52 3.01 -6.14
N HIS A 5 4.06 3.64 -7.21
CA HIS A 5 2.73 4.24 -7.25
C HIS A 5 1.66 3.16 -7.42
N LEU A 6 0.82 2.95 -6.42
CA LEU A 6 -0.36 2.09 -6.55
C LEU A 6 -1.46 2.86 -7.29
N LEU A 7 -1.81 2.38 -8.49
CA LEU A 7 -2.67 3.08 -9.43
C LEU A 7 -4.14 2.68 -9.20
N GLY A 8 -4.94 3.64 -8.76
CA GLY A 8 -6.38 3.50 -8.48
C GLY A 8 -7.26 4.55 -9.17
N HIS A 9 -8.16 5.17 -8.41
CA HIS A 9 -8.93 6.32 -8.91
C HIS A 9 -7.98 7.50 -9.19
N CYS A 10 -8.23 8.28 -10.25
CA CYS A 10 -7.35 9.37 -10.68
C CYS A 10 -5.88 8.96 -10.91
N SER A 11 -5.64 7.74 -11.41
CA SER A 11 -4.29 7.20 -11.67
C SER A 11 -3.41 8.08 -12.55
N ASN A 12 -4.00 8.96 -13.37
CA ASN A 12 -3.23 9.94 -14.14
C ASN A 12 -2.38 10.84 -13.23
N TRP A 13 -2.86 11.23 -12.04
CA TRP A 13 -2.09 12.08 -11.14
C TRP A 13 -0.82 11.42 -10.60
N ASN A 14 -0.85 10.10 -10.34
CA ASN A 14 0.33 9.32 -9.99
C ASN A 14 1.34 9.26 -11.15
N VAL A 15 0.84 9.06 -12.37
CA VAL A 15 1.67 9.01 -13.58
C VAL A 15 2.31 10.37 -13.85
N ASP A 16 1.55 11.45 -13.70
CA ASP A 16 2.05 12.83 -13.79
C ASP A 16 3.10 13.09 -12.71
N ALA A 17 2.85 12.68 -11.46
CA ALA A 17 3.82 12.80 -10.36
C ALA A 17 5.16 12.11 -10.67
N TYR A 18 5.12 10.92 -11.27
CA TYR A 18 6.31 10.19 -11.67
C TYR A 18 7.07 10.88 -12.82
N PHE A 19 6.38 11.21 -13.92
CA PHE A 19 7.05 11.71 -15.12
C PHE A 19 7.38 13.21 -15.08
N GLU A 20 6.57 14.02 -14.41
CA GLU A 20 6.74 15.48 -14.37
C GLU A 20 7.50 15.94 -13.12
N ASN A 21 7.44 15.16 -12.04
CA ASN A 21 7.97 15.56 -10.73
C ASN A 21 8.98 14.58 -10.14
N SER A 22 9.31 13.50 -10.85
CA SER A 22 10.28 12.48 -10.42
C SER A 22 9.97 11.86 -9.05
N ILE A 23 8.67 11.68 -8.75
CA ILE A 23 8.19 11.07 -7.52
C ILE A 23 8.01 9.56 -7.77
N GLY A 24 8.58 8.73 -6.89
CA GLY A 24 8.51 7.27 -7.01
C GLY A 24 9.43 6.66 -8.10
N ASP A 25 9.35 5.33 -8.24
CA ASP A 25 10.27 4.48 -9.00
C ASP A 25 9.54 3.51 -9.95
N GLY A 26 8.21 3.50 -9.95
CA GLY A 26 7.41 2.63 -10.81
C GLY A 26 5.95 2.58 -10.40
N PHE A 27 5.22 1.60 -10.94
CA PHE A 27 3.77 1.54 -10.79
C PHE A 27 3.28 0.14 -10.42
N ILE A 28 2.15 0.06 -9.71
CA ILE A 28 1.35 -1.15 -9.58
C ILE A 28 -0.05 -0.82 -10.08
N PHE A 29 -0.42 -1.38 -11.23
CA PHE A 29 -1.80 -1.33 -11.70
C PHE A 29 -2.69 -2.23 -10.84
N THR A 30 -3.91 -1.77 -10.58
CA THR A 30 -4.92 -2.55 -9.86
C THR A 30 -6.03 -2.98 -10.82
N ALA A 31 -6.32 -4.28 -10.89
CA ALA A 31 -7.37 -4.82 -11.77
C ALA A 31 -8.79 -4.33 -11.41
N TYR A 32 -9.02 -3.93 -10.16
CA TYR A 32 -10.26 -3.29 -9.73
C TYR A 32 -10.48 -1.93 -10.40
N SER A 33 -9.41 -1.18 -10.67
CA SER A 33 -9.49 0.15 -11.27
C SER A 33 -9.27 0.14 -12.79
N HIS A 34 -8.62 -0.89 -13.32
CA HIS A 34 -8.24 -1.00 -14.73
C HIS A 34 -8.77 -2.31 -15.30
N LYS A 35 -9.63 -2.25 -16.32
CA LYS A 35 -10.13 -3.43 -17.05
C LYS A 35 -9.07 -4.03 -17.99
N GLU A 36 -9.25 -5.27 -18.44
CA GLU A 36 -8.29 -5.96 -19.32
C GLU A 36 -7.91 -5.13 -20.57
N ASP A 37 -8.91 -4.61 -21.30
CA ASP A 37 -8.70 -3.82 -22.52
C ASP A 37 -7.95 -2.50 -22.30
N PHE A 38 -7.82 -2.04 -21.05
CA PHE A 38 -7.03 -0.85 -20.72
C PHE A 38 -5.59 -1.00 -21.21
N PHE A 39 -5.03 -2.21 -21.10
CA PHE A 39 -3.63 -2.50 -21.47
C PHE A 39 -3.42 -2.68 -22.97
N ARG A 40 -4.49 -2.73 -23.78
CA ARG A 40 -4.41 -2.80 -25.25
C ARG A 40 -4.16 -1.43 -25.90
N LYS A 41 -4.24 -0.35 -25.12
CA LYS A 41 -4.03 1.02 -25.61
C LYS A 41 -2.56 1.23 -25.96
N LYS A 42 -2.30 1.95 -27.06
CA LYS A 42 -0.93 2.39 -27.42
C LYS A 42 -0.39 3.48 -26.49
N VAL A 43 -1.31 4.26 -25.90
CA VAL A 43 -1.01 5.39 -25.01
C VAL A 43 -1.83 5.24 -23.73
N ILE A 44 -1.16 5.36 -22.58
CA ILE A 44 -1.73 5.30 -21.24
C ILE A 44 -1.36 6.61 -20.55
N TYR A 45 -2.37 7.40 -20.16
CA TYR A 45 -2.18 8.70 -19.47
C TYR A 45 -1.15 9.61 -20.15
N GLY A 46 -1.22 9.73 -21.49
CA GLY A 46 -0.31 10.60 -22.26
C GLY A 46 1.10 10.02 -22.51
N GLN A 47 1.43 8.85 -21.98
CA GLN A 47 2.71 8.18 -22.22
C GLN A 47 2.52 6.94 -23.10
N SER A 48 3.56 6.53 -23.83
CA SER A 48 3.50 5.28 -24.58
C SER A 48 3.34 4.09 -23.63
N ALA A 49 2.50 3.12 -23.99
CA ALA A 49 2.25 1.96 -23.15
C ALA A 49 3.54 1.18 -22.81
N PRO A 50 4.48 0.93 -23.75
CA PRO A 50 5.74 0.26 -23.41
C PRO A 50 6.56 0.98 -22.33
N LYS A 51 6.58 2.32 -22.35
CA LYS A 51 7.34 3.14 -21.39
C LYS A 51 6.80 3.04 -19.97
N ILE A 52 5.47 3.00 -19.82
CA ILE A 52 4.84 2.80 -18.51
C ILE A 52 5.00 1.34 -18.07
N LEU A 53 4.67 0.38 -18.95
CA LEU A 53 4.64 -1.04 -18.60
C LEU A 53 6.02 -1.60 -18.22
N SER A 54 7.11 -1.07 -18.78
CA SER A 54 8.47 -1.47 -18.39
C SER A 54 8.81 -1.18 -16.93
N HIS A 55 8.08 -0.27 -16.27
CA HIS A 55 8.25 0.10 -14.86
C HIS A 55 7.10 -0.39 -13.98
N SER A 56 6.20 -1.22 -14.52
CA SER A 56 4.94 -1.57 -13.88
C SER A 56 4.88 -3.01 -13.39
N LEU A 57 4.05 -3.22 -12.38
CA LEU A 57 3.48 -4.51 -11.98
C LEU A 57 1.96 -4.44 -12.13
N LEU A 58 1.29 -5.59 -12.06
CA LEU A 58 -0.17 -5.67 -12.07
C LEU A 58 -0.65 -6.54 -10.91
N ASP A 59 -1.30 -5.91 -9.92
CA ASP A 59 -2.07 -6.62 -8.91
C ASP A 59 -3.43 -6.99 -9.52
N LEU A 60 -3.61 -8.28 -9.78
CA LEU A 60 -4.88 -8.83 -10.32
C LEU A 60 -5.97 -8.96 -9.26
N GLN A 61 -5.66 -8.75 -7.97
CA GLN A 61 -6.64 -8.62 -6.89
C GLN A 61 -7.57 -9.82 -6.70
N TYR A 62 -7.03 -11.04 -6.78
CA TYR A 62 -7.79 -12.30 -6.59
C TYR A 62 -8.36 -12.49 -5.19
N TYR A 63 -8.06 -11.56 -4.28
CA TYR A 63 -8.73 -11.42 -3.00
C TYR A 63 -10.18 -10.95 -3.12
N GLY A 64 -10.62 -10.32 -4.21
CA GLY A 64 -12.04 -9.97 -4.38
C GLY A 64 -12.94 -11.19 -4.58
N LYS A 65 -13.68 -11.61 -3.55
CA LYS A 65 -14.55 -12.81 -3.56
C LYS A 65 -15.99 -12.55 -4.06
N ARG A 66 -16.52 -13.64 -4.61
CA ARG A 66 -17.86 -14.07 -5.08
C ARG A 66 -19.15 -13.40 -4.57
N GLU A 67 -19.18 -12.72 -3.41
CA GLU A 67 -20.44 -12.15 -2.86
C GLU A 67 -20.85 -10.81 -3.48
N SER A 68 -20.11 -10.33 -4.47
CA SER A 68 -20.46 -9.18 -5.29
C SER A 68 -21.67 -9.45 -6.22
N SER A 69 -22.45 -10.50 -6.04
CA SER A 69 -23.69 -10.72 -6.78
C SER A 69 -24.70 -9.57 -6.60
N LYS A 70 -24.53 -8.73 -5.56
CA LYS A 70 -25.30 -7.50 -5.34
C LYS A 70 -24.56 -6.20 -5.69
N ILE A 71 -23.26 -6.24 -6.01
CA ILE A 71 -22.45 -5.06 -6.38
C ILE A 71 -21.73 -5.40 -7.67
N GLY A 72 -22.13 -4.74 -8.77
CA GLY A 72 -21.67 -5.06 -10.12
C GLY A 72 -20.20 -5.49 -10.15
N ARG A 73 -19.94 -6.67 -10.73
CA ARG A 73 -18.63 -7.35 -10.82
C ARG A 73 -17.48 -6.50 -11.37
N GLY A 74 -17.80 -5.29 -11.84
CA GLY A 74 -16.86 -4.19 -12.05
C GLY A 74 -15.83 -4.50 -13.13
N ASN A 75 -14.64 -3.95 -12.96
CA ASN A 75 -13.53 -4.23 -13.87
C ASN A 75 -12.93 -5.63 -13.68
N LEU A 76 -13.11 -6.26 -12.52
CA LEU A 76 -12.54 -7.58 -12.22
C LEU A 76 -13.12 -8.68 -13.12
N SER A 77 -14.42 -8.62 -13.44
CA SER A 77 -15.03 -9.57 -14.38
C SER A 77 -14.58 -9.39 -15.83
N SER A 78 -13.88 -8.30 -16.17
CA SER A 78 -13.36 -8.12 -17.54
C SER A 78 -12.22 -9.07 -17.87
N TYR A 79 -11.58 -9.67 -16.86
CA TYR A 79 -10.51 -10.64 -17.01
C TYR A 79 -11.10 -12.03 -17.03
N SER A 80 -11.04 -12.73 -18.17
CA SER A 80 -11.70 -14.04 -18.35
C SER A 80 -11.22 -15.12 -17.38
N PHE A 81 -10.00 -14.99 -16.85
CA PHE A 81 -9.39 -15.89 -15.87
C PHE A 81 -9.61 -15.45 -14.41
N HIS A 82 -10.18 -14.26 -14.16
CA HIS A 82 -10.35 -13.78 -12.79
C HIS A 82 -11.53 -14.50 -12.13
N PRO A 83 -11.47 -14.84 -10.83
CA PRO A 83 -12.57 -15.56 -10.15
C PRO A 83 -13.93 -14.84 -10.19
N ALA A 84 -13.91 -13.52 -10.35
CA ALA A 84 -15.09 -12.68 -10.50
C ALA A 84 -15.75 -12.70 -11.90
N SER A 85 -15.11 -13.29 -12.93
CA SER A 85 -15.69 -13.40 -14.28
C SER A 85 -16.69 -14.55 -14.44
N ILE A 86 -16.76 -15.44 -13.44
CA ILE A 86 -17.57 -16.65 -13.49
C ILE A 86 -18.98 -16.30 -13.03
N ASP A 87 -19.94 -16.41 -13.95
CA ASP A 87 -21.36 -16.60 -13.64
C ASP A 87 -21.58 -18.06 -13.24
N ASP A 88 -22.61 -18.31 -12.45
CA ASP A 88 -23.16 -19.62 -12.10
C ASP A 88 -22.76 -20.27 -10.77
N GLY A 89 -23.79 -20.70 -10.07
CA GLY A 89 -23.77 -21.41 -8.79
C GLY A 89 -23.25 -22.84 -8.85
N SER A 90 -22.19 -23.12 -9.62
CA SER A 90 -21.54 -24.43 -9.54
C SER A 90 -20.74 -24.53 -8.24
N GLU A 91 -21.06 -25.52 -7.41
CA GLU A 91 -20.35 -25.85 -6.17
C GLU A 91 -18.95 -26.47 -6.43
N ASP A 92 -18.55 -26.68 -7.69
CA ASP A 92 -17.36 -27.42 -8.10
C ASP A 92 -16.14 -26.56 -8.46
N GLN A 93 -15.84 -25.50 -7.71
CA GLN A 93 -14.54 -24.83 -7.81
C GLN A 93 -13.48 -25.64 -7.04
N THR A 94 -12.88 -26.62 -7.71
CA THR A 94 -11.77 -27.40 -7.14
C THR A 94 -10.50 -26.56 -6.98
N ASN A 95 -9.60 -26.96 -6.07
CA ASN A 95 -8.28 -26.29 -5.94
C ASN A 95 -7.50 -26.26 -7.26
N LEU A 96 -7.65 -27.30 -8.10
CA LEU A 96 -7.03 -27.37 -9.43
C LEU A 96 -7.53 -26.26 -10.36
N TYR A 97 -8.82 -25.97 -10.32
CA TYR A 97 -9.42 -24.88 -11.09
C TYR A 97 -8.79 -23.54 -10.70
N LEU A 98 -8.70 -23.25 -9.40
CA LEU A 98 -8.15 -21.99 -8.89
C LEU A 98 -6.66 -21.83 -9.21
N VAL A 99 -5.88 -22.92 -9.10
CA VAL A 99 -4.47 -22.95 -9.53
C VAL A 99 -4.34 -22.61 -11.02
N GLN A 100 -5.19 -23.17 -11.88
CA GLN A 100 -5.16 -22.86 -13.31
C GLN A 100 -5.44 -21.38 -13.57
N ARG A 101 -6.38 -20.78 -12.84
CA ARG A 101 -6.68 -19.34 -12.95
C ARG A 101 -5.54 -18.45 -12.50
N ILE A 102 -4.78 -18.86 -11.48
CA ILE A 102 -3.57 -18.15 -11.07
C ILE A 102 -2.52 -18.20 -12.19
N ILE A 103 -2.32 -19.39 -12.80
CA ILE A 103 -1.39 -19.59 -13.92
C ILE A 103 -1.77 -18.72 -15.12
N ASP A 104 -3.06 -18.65 -15.46
CA ASP A 104 -3.55 -17.80 -16.56
C ASP A 104 -3.29 -16.31 -16.27
N GLY A 105 -3.46 -15.88 -15.02
CA GLY A 105 -3.09 -14.52 -14.58
C GLY A 105 -1.59 -14.22 -14.69
N ILE A 106 -0.72 -15.20 -14.41
CA ILE A 106 0.73 -15.09 -14.64
C ILE A 106 1.02 -14.95 -16.14
N ARG A 107 0.41 -15.79 -16.98
CA ARG A 107 0.59 -15.75 -18.45
C ARG A 107 0.13 -14.43 -19.04
N PHE A 108 -1.00 -13.89 -18.57
CA PHE A 108 -1.48 -12.59 -18.99
C PHE A 108 -0.45 -11.49 -18.72
N GLN A 109 0.10 -11.44 -17.50
CA GLN A 109 1.13 -10.47 -17.14
C GLN A 109 2.42 -10.61 -17.97
N ARG A 110 2.85 -11.84 -18.30
CA ARG A 110 3.97 -12.10 -19.23
C ARG A 110 3.68 -11.55 -20.62
N ASN A 111 2.48 -11.79 -21.14
CA ASN A 111 2.05 -11.33 -22.46
C ASN A 111 1.96 -9.80 -22.55
N LEU A 112 1.74 -9.12 -21.42
CA LEU A 112 1.86 -7.65 -21.32
C LEU A 112 3.32 -7.15 -21.35
N GLY A 113 4.31 -8.04 -21.27
CA GLY A 113 5.73 -7.70 -21.25
C GLY A 113 6.25 -7.25 -19.89
N LEU A 114 5.51 -7.49 -18.81
CA LEU A 114 5.95 -7.10 -17.46
C LEU A 114 7.17 -7.91 -17.03
N LYS A 115 8.19 -7.21 -16.50
CA LYS A 115 9.43 -7.84 -15.96
C LYS A 115 9.34 -8.25 -14.50
N ARG A 116 8.30 -7.78 -13.81
CA ARG A 116 7.99 -8.13 -12.43
C ARG A 116 6.52 -8.53 -12.37
N ILE A 117 6.25 -9.76 -11.95
CA ILE A 117 4.93 -10.37 -11.96
C ILE A 117 4.46 -10.57 -10.53
N ILE A 118 3.27 -10.04 -10.22
CA ILE A 118 2.59 -10.37 -8.96
C ILE A 118 1.78 -11.65 -9.22
N ILE A 119 2.16 -12.74 -8.59
CA ILE A 119 1.41 -13.99 -8.63
C ILE A 119 0.14 -13.77 -7.81
N PRO A 120 -1.06 -13.82 -8.42
CA PRO A 120 -2.29 -13.62 -7.68
C PRO A 120 -2.56 -14.81 -6.76
N ILE A 121 -3.04 -14.55 -5.55
CA ILE A 121 -3.51 -15.58 -4.62
C ILE A 121 -4.85 -15.15 -4.03
N HIS A 122 -5.71 -16.13 -3.76
CA HIS A 122 -6.99 -15.91 -3.11
C HIS A 122 -6.80 -15.53 -1.65
N TYR A 123 -7.67 -14.63 -1.19
CA TYR A 123 -7.75 -14.30 0.22
C TYR A 123 -8.59 -15.34 0.97
N GLU A 124 -8.00 -15.99 1.96
CA GLU A 124 -8.70 -16.92 2.85
C GLU A 124 -8.60 -16.43 4.29
N ASP A 125 -9.75 -16.16 4.90
CA ASP A 125 -9.83 -15.62 6.26
C ASP A 125 -9.48 -16.62 7.37
N SER A 126 -9.57 -17.93 7.10
CA SER A 126 -9.61 -18.96 8.15
C SER A 126 -8.67 -20.16 7.96
N THR A 127 -8.14 -20.42 6.77
CA THR A 127 -7.40 -21.65 6.45
C THR A 127 -6.00 -21.38 5.92
N ILE A 128 -5.02 -21.23 6.82
CA ILE A 128 -3.58 -21.11 6.46
C ILE A 128 -3.15 -22.26 5.54
N SER A 129 -3.64 -23.48 5.78
CA SER A 129 -3.30 -24.66 4.98
C SER A 129 -3.72 -24.56 3.51
N GLY A 130 -4.87 -23.95 3.21
CA GLY A 130 -5.33 -23.75 1.83
C GLY A 130 -4.41 -22.79 1.09
N PHE A 131 -4.14 -21.65 1.71
CA PHE A 131 -3.17 -20.66 1.24
C PHE A 131 -1.77 -21.27 0.97
N LEU A 132 -1.20 -22.00 1.93
CA LEU A 132 0.09 -22.67 1.76
C LEU A 132 0.06 -23.75 0.67
N GLY A 133 -1.09 -24.41 0.48
CA GLY A 133 -1.33 -25.34 -0.62
C GLY A 133 -1.18 -24.68 -1.98
N TYR A 134 -1.80 -23.51 -2.18
CA TYR A 134 -1.65 -22.75 -3.44
C TYR A 134 -0.20 -22.33 -3.67
N ILE A 135 0.49 -21.82 -2.64
CA ILE A 135 1.91 -21.45 -2.76
C ILE A 135 2.73 -22.66 -3.23
N LYS A 136 2.53 -23.83 -2.64
CA LYS A 136 3.27 -25.05 -3.00
C LYS A 136 3.02 -25.47 -4.45
N GLU A 137 1.77 -25.49 -4.89
CA GLU A 137 1.43 -25.89 -6.26
C GLU A 137 1.96 -24.88 -7.30
N ILE A 138 1.83 -23.58 -7.04
CA ILE A 138 2.37 -22.56 -7.93
C ILE A 138 3.90 -22.57 -7.94
N ASN A 139 4.54 -22.79 -6.80
CA ASN A 139 5.98 -22.95 -6.74
C ASN A 139 6.45 -24.15 -7.57
N ARG A 140 5.75 -25.29 -7.51
CA ARG A 140 6.02 -26.45 -8.37
C ARG A 140 5.90 -26.09 -9.85
N TRP A 141 4.84 -25.39 -10.24
CA TRP A 141 4.67 -24.94 -11.62
C TRP A 141 5.79 -23.99 -12.07
N LEU A 142 6.23 -23.07 -11.20
CA LEU A 142 7.32 -22.13 -11.50
C LEU A 142 8.68 -22.81 -11.68
N LYS A 143 8.96 -23.93 -10.97
CA LYS A 143 10.21 -24.70 -11.18
C LYS A 143 10.42 -25.11 -12.64
N GLU A 144 9.33 -25.32 -13.37
CA GLU A 144 9.34 -25.76 -14.77
C GLU A 144 9.07 -24.62 -15.77
N ASN A 145 8.40 -23.55 -15.35
CA ASN A 145 7.82 -22.55 -16.25
C ASN A 145 8.30 -21.10 -16.03
N LYS A 146 9.20 -20.88 -15.06
CA LYS A 146 9.80 -19.57 -14.78
C LYS A 146 10.63 -19.09 -15.98
N GLU A 147 10.41 -17.84 -16.42
CA GLU A 147 11.22 -17.23 -17.47
C GLU A 147 12.45 -16.53 -16.89
N ASN A 148 13.58 -16.65 -17.61
CA ASN A 148 14.78 -15.89 -17.29
C ASN A 148 14.55 -14.39 -17.47
N GLY A 149 15.03 -13.59 -16.51
CA GLY A 149 14.90 -12.13 -16.55
C GLY A 149 13.51 -11.60 -16.17
N ILE A 150 12.63 -12.45 -15.64
CA ILE A 150 11.37 -12.04 -14.99
C ILE A 150 11.45 -12.39 -13.51
N GLU A 151 11.10 -11.42 -12.67
CA GLU A 151 10.94 -11.62 -11.23
C GLU A 151 9.47 -11.90 -10.89
N TYR A 152 9.25 -12.79 -9.93
CA TYR A 152 7.95 -13.24 -9.48
C TYR A 152 7.77 -12.95 -7.99
N TYR A 153 6.62 -12.38 -7.65
CA TYR A 153 6.28 -11.96 -6.30
C TYR A 153 4.97 -12.62 -5.89
N MET A 154 5.03 -13.52 -4.91
CA MET A 154 3.85 -14.22 -4.41
C MET A 154 2.96 -13.28 -3.61
N SER A 155 1.67 -13.14 -3.98
CA SER A 155 0.73 -12.35 -3.17
C SER A 155 0.56 -12.99 -1.79
N LEU A 156 0.68 -12.17 -0.75
CA LEU A 156 0.49 -12.53 0.64
C LEU A 156 -0.49 -11.55 1.30
N PRO A 157 -1.79 -11.66 1.00
CA PRO A 157 -2.82 -10.88 1.68
C PRO A 157 -3.11 -11.53 3.05
N ILE A 158 -2.97 -10.78 4.14
CA ILE A 158 -3.08 -11.30 5.50
C ILE A 158 -4.22 -10.59 6.23
N SER A 159 -5.16 -11.37 6.77
CA SER A 159 -6.31 -10.82 7.49
C SER A 159 -5.94 -10.17 8.81
N TYR A 160 -6.75 -9.22 9.26
CA TYR A 160 -6.59 -8.60 10.57
C TYR A 160 -6.70 -9.66 11.68
N VAL A 161 -7.62 -10.62 11.53
CA VAL A 161 -7.81 -11.71 12.49
C VAL A 161 -6.55 -12.58 12.60
N MET A 162 -5.87 -12.84 11.48
CA MET A 162 -4.61 -13.57 11.45
C MET A 162 -3.51 -12.79 12.18
N LEU A 163 -3.37 -11.48 11.92
CA LEU A 163 -2.37 -10.62 12.56
C LEU A 163 -2.59 -10.44 14.07
N MET A 164 -3.82 -10.58 14.55
CA MET A 164 -4.12 -10.47 15.98
C MET A 164 -3.86 -11.76 16.77
N ASN A 165 -3.54 -12.88 16.10
CA ASN A 165 -3.28 -14.17 16.73
C ASN A 165 -1.85 -14.65 16.44
N ASN A 166 -1.01 -14.69 17.49
CA ASN A 166 0.39 -15.09 17.36
C ASN A 166 0.55 -16.53 16.85
N ASP A 167 -0.31 -17.47 17.23
CA ASP A 167 -0.22 -18.86 16.77
C ASP A 167 -0.49 -18.96 15.26
N ASN A 168 -1.42 -18.15 14.75
CA ASN A 168 -1.67 -18.07 13.32
C ASN A 168 -0.46 -17.48 12.58
N VAL A 169 0.17 -16.45 13.15
CA VAL A 169 1.40 -15.87 12.60
C VAL A 169 2.53 -16.90 12.60
N GLU A 170 2.74 -17.66 13.68
CA GLU A 170 3.73 -18.75 13.72
C GLU A 170 3.47 -19.79 12.63
N ARG A 171 2.22 -20.24 12.49
CA ARG A 171 1.85 -21.25 11.49
C ARG A 171 2.08 -20.75 10.07
N LEU A 172 1.72 -19.50 9.80
CA LEU A 172 2.00 -18.86 8.52
C LEU A 172 3.50 -18.82 8.26
N LEU A 173 4.30 -18.31 9.21
CA LEU A 173 5.74 -18.17 9.06
C LEU A 173 6.43 -19.52 8.87
N ALA A 174 6.10 -20.52 9.67
CA ALA A 174 6.58 -21.88 9.48
C ALA A 174 6.29 -22.37 8.06
N GLY A 175 5.07 -22.18 7.58
CA GLY A 175 4.69 -22.51 6.21
C GLY A 175 5.50 -21.78 5.14
N LEU A 176 5.76 -20.49 5.31
CA LEU A 176 6.50 -19.68 4.31
C LEU A 176 8.00 -20.00 4.25
N VAL A 177 8.61 -20.46 5.35
CA VAL A 177 10.05 -20.77 5.42
C VAL A 177 10.40 -22.22 5.09
N HIS A 178 9.43 -23.13 5.05
CA HIS A 178 9.69 -24.56 4.87
C HIS A 178 9.92 -25.00 3.41
N PHE A 179 9.57 -24.17 2.43
CA PHE A 179 9.64 -24.56 1.03
C PHE A 179 10.86 -23.95 0.33
N ASP A 180 11.50 -24.77 -0.51
CA ASP A 180 12.46 -24.31 -1.50
C ASP A 180 11.73 -23.51 -2.60
N MET A 181 11.67 -22.18 -2.40
CA MET A 181 10.92 -21.25 -3.23
C MET A 181 11.70 -20.83 -4.48
N THR A 182 11.02 -20.80 -5.61
CA THR A 182 11.57 -20.45 -6.93
C THR A 182 11.27 -18.99 -7.32
N PHE A 183 10.40 -18.30 -6.59
CA PHE A 183 10.09 -16.88 -6.79
C PHE A 183 10.95 -15.97 -5.90
N GLU A 184 11.13 -14.72 -6.32
CA GLU A 184 12.05 -13.74 -5.71
C GLU A 184 11.56 -13.17 -4.38
N GLY A 185 10.25 -13.10 -4.19
CA GLY A 185 9.71 -12.37 -3.05
C GLY A 185 8.21 -12.46 -2.86
N TYR A 186 7.71 -11.63 -1.95
CA TYR A 186 6.29 -11.53 -1.63
C TYR A 186 5.74 -10.12 -1.88
N TYR A 187 4.54 -10.06 -2.45
CA TYR A 187 3.71 -8.87 -2.51
C TYR A 187 2.74 -8.91 -1.32
N VAL A 188 3.07 -8.17 -0.26
CA VAL A 188 2.44 -8.26 1.05
C VAL A 188 1.38 -7.18 1.19
N ALA A 189 0.18 -7.58 1.59
CA ALA A 189 -0.92 -6.67 1.91
C ALA A 189 -1.52 -7.05 3.26
N PHE A 190 -1.40 -6.17 4.25
CA PHE A 190 -1.99 -6.38 5.57
C PHE A 190 -3.39 -5.76 5.63
N GLU A 191 -4.39 -6.56 6.00
CA GLU A 191 -5.74 -6.04 6.23
C GLU A 191 -5.74 -5.15 7.48
N THR A 192 -6.14 -3.89 7.35
CA THR A 192 -6.23 -2.98 8.49
C THR A 192 -7.67 -2.90 8.99
N ARG A 193 -7.85 -2.83 10.32
CA ARG A 193 -9.10 -2.35 10.93
C ARG A 193 -8.79 -1.04 11.64
N LEU A 194 -9.35 0.03 11.11
CA LEU A 194 -9.21 1.37 11.67
C LEU A 194 -10.35 1.61 12.66
N GLU A 195 -10.01 2.15 13.83
CA GLU A 195 -10.98 2.55 14.83
C GLU A 195 -11.33 4.03 14.65
N GLY A 196 -12.64 4.33 14.67
CA GLY A 196 -13.17 5.67 14.53
C GLY A 196 -12.73 6.34 13.22
N LEU A 197 -12.15 7.53 13.36
CA LEU A 197 -11.70 8.37 12.26
C LEU A 197 -10.21 8.15 11.90
N SER A 198 -9.48 7.30 12.63
CA SER A 198 -8.04 7.09 12.39
C SER A 198 -7.76 6.62 10.96
N LYS A 199 -6.61 7.05 10.43
CA LYS A 199 -6.05 6.57 9.15
C LYS A 199 -4.91 5.57 9.32
N LEU A 200 -4.46 5.35 10.55
CA LEU A 200 -3.40 4.42 10.91
C LEU A 200 -3.90 3.37 11.89
N ASN A 201 -3.35 2.16 11.81
CA ASN A 201 -3.51 1.16 12.85
C ASN A 201 -2.41 1.37 13.89
N THR A 202 -2.79 1.56 15.15
CA THR A 202 -1.83 1.75 16.26
C THR A 202 -1.79 0.56 17.21
N ASN A 203 -2.52 -0.52 16.91
CA ASN A 203 -2.54 -1.71 17.74
C ASN A 203 -1.15 -2.37 17.76
N TYR A 204 -0.50 -2.36 18.93
CA TYR A 204 0.83 -2.92 19.13
C TYR A 204 0.98 -4.35 18.60
N ARG A 205 -0.02 -5.23 18.86
CA ARG A 205 0.06 -6.63 18.44
C ARG A 205 0.01 -6.76 16.92
N TYR A 206 -0.88 -6.02 16.28
CA TYR A 206 -0.96 -5.96 14.82
C TYR A 206 0.39 -5.52 14.23
N LEU A 207 0.92 -4.39 14.71
CA LEU A 207 2.17 -3.81 14.22
C LEU A 207 3.36 -4.76 14.45
N SER A 208 3.48 -5.32 15.66
CA SER A 208 4.56 -6.26 15.99
C SER A 208 4.53 -7.52 15.13
N ASN A 209 3.34 -8.07 14.86
CA ASN A 209 3.21 -9.25 14.02
C ASN A 209 3.48 -8.96 12.55
N ALA A 210 3.03 -7.81 12.04
CA ALA A 210 3.35 -7.37 10.68
C ALA A 210 4.87 -7.17 10.48
N ILE A 211 5.54 -6.47 11.41
CA ILE A 211 7.00 -6.27 11.41
C ILE A 211 7.73 -7.61 11.48
N ARG A 212 7.27 -8.51 12.35
CA ARG A 212 7.87 -9.83 12.48
C ARG A 212 7.76 -10.63 11.19
N ILE A 213 6.63 -10.57 10.50
CA ILE A 213 6.44 -11.24 9.21
C ILE A 213 7.44 -10.70 8.18
N LEU A 214 7.49 -9.37 8.01
CA LEU A 214 8.44 -8.73 7.08
C LEU A 214 9.89 -9.08 7.43
N SER A 215 10.26 -9.04 8.72
CA SER A 215 11.61 -9.39 9.19
C SER A 215 11.99 -10.84 8.88
N VAL A 216 11.07 -11.78 9.10
CA VAL A 216 11.34 -13.20 8.81
C VAL A 216 11.48 -13.44 7.31
N LEU A 217 10.60 -12.86 6.49
CA LEU A 217 10.72 -12.94 5.03
C LEU A 217 12.08 -12.40 4.56
N LYS A 218 12.52 -11.27 5.12
CA LYS A 218 13.81 -10.70 4.76
C LYS A 218 15.00 -11.54 5.23
N LYS A 219 14.95 -12.12 6.44
CA LYS A 219 15.98 -13.04 6.93
C LYS A 219 16.12 -14.28 6.04
N GLN A 220 15.03 -14.69 5.38
CA GLN A 220 15.04 -15.75 4.35
C GLN A 220 15.45 -15.25 2.95
N LYS A 221 15.95 -14.00 2.85
CA LYS A 221 16.42 -13.35 1.62
C LYS A 221 15.34 -13.12 0.55
N PHE A 222 14.07 -13.19 0.92
CA PHE A 222 12.99 -12.78 0.03
C PHE A 222 13.00 -11.27 -0.15
N LYS A 223 12.71 -10.83 -1.38
CA LYS A 223 12.32 -9.44 -1.63
C LYS A 223 10.91 -9.19 -1.10
N THR A 224 10.64 -8.00 -0.61
CA THR A 224 9.30 -7.64 -0.12
C THR A 224 8.76 -6.40 -0.83
N ILE A 225 7.52 -6.50 -1.32
CA ILE A 225 6.72 -5.37 -1.78
C ILE A 225 5.62 -5.14 -0.74
N LEU A 226 5.75 -4.11 0.09
CA LEU A 226 4.72 -3.73 1.05
C LEU A 226 3.69 -2.84 0.35
N SER A 227 2.49 -3.39 0.18
CA SER A 227 1.38 -2.71 -0.48
C SER A 227 0.34 -2.17 0.50
N TYR A 228 -0.41 -1.16 0.07
CA TYR A 228 -1.49 -0.52 0.83
C TYR A 228 -1.08 0.06 2.20
N ALA A 229 0.22 0.34 2.40
CA ALA A 229 0.70 1.05 3.59
C ALA A 229 0.51 2.55 3.41
N ASN A 230 -0.05 3.23 4.40
CA ASN A 230 -0.13 4.68 4.42
C ASN A 230 1.23 5.25 4.86
N TRP A 231 1.24 6.29 5.69
CA TRP A 231 2.50 6.77 6.28
C TRP A 231 2.99 5.89 7.44
N ASP A 232 2.26 4.85 7.86
CA ASP A 232 2.80 3.76 8.70
C ASP A 232 3.89 2.95 8.00
N ALA A 233 4.04 3.08 6.68
CA ALA A 233 5.25 2.66 5.97
C ALA A 233 6.55 3.19 6.59
N ILE A 234 6.51 4.38 7.23
CA ILE A 234 7.65 4.95 7.97
C ILE A 234 8.10 4.00 9.08
N LEU A 235 7.15 3.52 9.90
CA LEU A 235 7.43 2.59 10.98
C LEU A 235 7.95 1.24 10.47
N PHE A 236 7.30 0.68 9.44
CA PHE A 236 7.71 -0.60 8.87
C PHE A 236 9.11 -0.55 8.26
N LEU A 237 9.46 0.54 7.57
CA LEU A 237 10.79 0.74 6.99
C LEU A 237 11.86 1.04 8.05
N ALA A 238 11.48 1.71 9.14
CA ALA A 238 12.39 1.96 10.27
C ALA A 238 12.82 0.66 10.95
N THR A 239 11.93 -0.32 11.00
CA THR A 239 12.10 -1.56 11.78
C THR A 239 12.44 -2.78 10.94
N THR A 240 12.33 -2.70 9.62
CA THR A 240 12.61 -3.83 8.70
C THR A 240 13.23 -3.36 7.38
N ASP A 241 13.97 -4.23 6.69
CA ASP A 241 14.38 -3.96 5.30
C ASP A 241 13.27 -4.34 4.34
N ILE A 242 12.72 -3.34 3.66
CA ILE A 242 11.69 -3.51 2.64
C ILE A 242 12.26 -3.09 1.29
N ASP A 243 12.10 -3.95 0.28
CA ASP A 243 12.64 -3.69 -1.05
C ASP A 243 11.78 -2.67 -1.81
N TYR A 244 10.46 -2.78 -1.68
CA TYR A 244 9.50 -1.89 -2.33
C TYR A 244 8.36 -1.47 -1.40
N ILE A 245 7.97 -0.20 -1.41
CA ILE A 245 6.82 0.33 -0.65
C ILE A 245 5.88 1.04 -1.61
N THR A 246 4.57 0.81 -1.49
CA THR A 246 3.60 1.50 -2.33
C THR A 246 3.12 2.82 -1.75
N ILE A 247 2.94 3.84 -2.58
CA ILE A 247 2.28 5.12 -2.26
C ILE A 247 1.14 5.38 -3.25
N ALA A 248 0.09 6.10 -2.85
CA ALA A 248 -0.98 6.49 -3.77
C ALA A 248 -1.64 7.83 -3.43
N THR A 249 -2.28 8.41 -4.45
CA THR A 249 -3.25 9.50 -4.29
C THR A 249 -4.37 9.06 -3.36
N TYR A 250 -5.02 10.04 -2.72
CA TYR A 250 -5.93 9.78 -1.61
C TYR A 250 -5.22 8.98 -0.52
N GLU A 251 -3.97 9.31 -0.19
CA GLU A 251 -3.19 8.78 0.94
C GLU A 251 -3.28 7.27 1.19
N ASN A 252 -3.30 6.45 0.13
CA ASN A 252 -3.61 5.02 0.22
C ASN A 252 -4.90 4.71 1.02
N LEU A 253 -5.81 5.70 1.24
CA LEU A 253 -7.12 5.74 1.98
C LEU A 253 -8.06 4.58 1.68
N ARG A 254 -7.66 3.72 0.77
CA ARG A 254 -8.17 2.39 0.57
C ARG A 254 -7.19 1.36 1.12
N ASN A 255 -6.81 1.47 2.41
CA ASN A 255 -6.11 0.39 3.11
C ASN A 255 -6.73 -0.93 2.71
N PHE A 256 -5.91 -1.97 2.57
CA PHE A 256 -6.42 -3.27 2.20
C PHE A 256 -7.52 -3.68 3.20
N ASN A 257 -8.73 -3.82 2.67
CA ASN A 257 -9.93 -4.19 3.41
C ASN A 257 -10.76 -5.05 2.48
N ILE A 258 -10.91 -6.32 2.85
CA ILE A 258 -11.61 -7.30 2.02
C ILE A 258 -13.05 -6.86 1.72
N ARG A 259 -13.71 -6.15 2.66
CA ARG A 259 -15.09 -5.70 2.52
C ARG A 259 -15.30 -4.77 1.34
N ARG A 260 -14.28 -4.03 0.89
CA ARG A 260 -14.39 -3.15 -0.29
C ARG A 260 -14.56 -3.91 -1.59
N PHE A 261 -14.09 -5.15 -1.63
CA PHE A 261 -14.33 -6.05 -2.75
C PHE A 261 -15.69 -6.77 -2.61
N LEU A 262 -16.41 -6.55 -1.50
CA LEU A 262 -17.69 -7.19 -1.17
C LEU A 262 -18.87 -6.20 -1.04
N LYS A 263 -18.63 -4.88 -0.88
CA LYS A 263 -19.63 -3.81 -0.67
C LYS A 263 -19.24 -2.49 -1.33
N SER A 264 -20.22 -1.78 -1.90
CA SER A 264 -20.06 -0.40 -2.37
C SER A 264 -20.25 0.59 -1.21
N ASP A 265 -19.17 1.05 -0.60
CA ASP A 265 -19.23 2.13 0.38
C ASP A 265 -19.23 3.49 -0.34
N SER A 266 -20.24 4.32 -0.06
CA SER A 266 -20.26 5.73 -0.51
C SER A 266 -19.59 6.62 0.54
N GLY A 267 -18.54 7.33 0.14
CA GLY A 267 -17.88 8.33 0.98
C GLY A 267 -18.57 9.69 0.86
N GLY A 268 -18.81 10.35 1.99
CA GLY A 268 -19.34 11.72 2.01
C GLY A 268 -18.32 12.78 1.58
N PRO A 269 -18.78 14.02 1.29
CA PRO A 269 -17.88 15.10 0.88
C PRO A 269 -16.94 15.49 2.03
N SER A 270 -15.64 15.37 1.80
CA SER A 270 -14.60 15.94 2.65
C SER A 270 -13.85 16.99 1.84
N LYS A 271 -13.50 18.12 2.45
CA LYS A 271 -12.56 19.08 1.84
C LYS A 271 -11.17 18.46 1.65
N GLY A 272 -10.87 17.34 2.29
CA GLY A 272 -9.60 16.65 2.16
C GLY A 272 -8.62 17.00 3.28
N TRP A 273 -7.38 16.57 3.10
CA TRP A 273 -6.36 16.57 4.13
C TRP A 273 -5.05 17.12 3.58
N TYR A 274 -4.29 17.77 4.45
CA TYR A 274 -2.92 18.18 4.19
C TYR A 274 -1.99 17.31 5.02
N PHE A 275 -1.11 16.54 4.37
CA PHE A 275 -0.05 15.83 5.09
C PHE A 275 1.08 16.80 5.42
N SER A 276 1.48 16.84 6.68
CA SER A 276 2.61 17.62 7.17
C SER A 276 3.74 16.70 7.63
N GLU A 277 4.93 16.84 7.02
CA GLU A 277 6.18 16.19 7.45
C GLU A 277 6.64 16.70 8.81
N VAL A 278 6.33 17.96 9.15
CA VAL A 278 6.76 18.63 10.39
C VAL A 278 6.15 17.96 11.62
N ILE A 279 4.87 17.61 11.53
CA ILE A 279 4.14 16.92 12.59
C ILE A 279 3.82 15.46 12.23
N LEU A 280 4.34 14.91 11.14
CA LEU A 280 4.08 13.53 10.68
C LEU A 280 2.60 13.12 10.68
N ALA A 281 1.70 14.01 10.31
CA ALA A 281 0.27 13.81 10.48
C ALA A 281 -0.58 14.50 9.40
N MET A 282 -1.83 14.04 9.29
CA MET A 282 -2.84 14.63 8.42
C MET A 282 -3.60 15.75 9.13
N ILE A 283 -3.64 16.92 8.50
CA ILE A 283 -4.35 18.11 8.97
C ILE A 283 -5.61 18.29 8.14
N LYS A 284 -6.77 18.45 8.80
CA LYS A 284 -8.02 18.79 8.08
C LYS A 284 -7.83 20.12 7.36
N ALA A 285 -8.29 20.20 6.12
CA ALA A 285 -8.27 21.44 5.34
C ALA A 285 -8.86 22.64 6.11
N ASP A 286 -9.96 22.43 6.85
CA ASP A 286 -10.62 23.48 7.65
C ASP A 286 -9.73 24.06 8.76
N ASN A 287 -8.71 23.31 9.21
CA ASN A 287 -7.80 23.78 10.25
C ASN A 287 -6.66 24.66 9.69
N LEU A 288 -6.45 24.69 8.37
CA LEU A 288 -5.30 25.38 7.78
C LEU A 288 -5.40 26.90 7.93
N ASN A 289 -6.58 27.47 7.73
CA ASN A 289 -6.80 28.91 7.95
C ASN A 289 -6.57 29.27 9.43
N TYR A 290 -7.07 28.44 10.35
CA TYR A 290 -6.87 28.65 11.77
C TYR A 290 -5.39 28.58 12.19
N ILE A 291 -4.63 27.66 11.61
CA ILE A 291 -3.17 27.57 11.82
C ILE A 291 -2.49 28.82 11.27
N ARG A 292 -2.85 29.24 10.05
CA ARG A 292 -2.30 30.44 9.40
C ARG A 292 -2.47 31.67 10.29
N ASP A 293 -3.69 31.90 10.78
CA ASP A 293 -4.05 33.09 11.55
C ASP A 293 -3.37 33.16 12.92
N ARG A 294 -3.07 32.00 13.53
CA ARG A 294 -2.60 31.95 14.92
C ARG A 294 -1.09 31.77 15.09
N VAL A 295 -0.47 30.95 14.25
CA VAL A 295 0.94 30.57 14.41
C VAL A 295 1.74 30.67 13.12
N GLY A 296 1.10 30.99 12.00
CA GLY A 296 1.71 31.00 10.67
C GLY A 296 1.79 29.61 10.05
N ILE A 297 1.67 29.57 8.72
CA ILE A 297 1.59 28.30 7.98
C ILE A 297 2.92 27.52 7.97
N GLU A 298 4.03 28.22 8.21
CA GLU A 298 5.38 27.64 8.35
C GLU A 298 5.48 26.61 9.49
N ALA A 299 4.55 26.67 10.46
CA ALA A 299 4.48 25.69 11.53
C ALA A 299 4.15 24.27 11.05
N ILE A 300 3.63 24.13 9.82
CA ILE A 300 3.19 22.84 9.25
C ILE A 300 3.65 22.60 7.80
N SER A 301 4.29 23.58 7.16
CA SER A 301 4.71 23.52 5.75
C SER A 301 5.74 22.42 5.48
N ASN A 302 5.60 21.71 4.36
CA ASN A 302 6.58 20.71 3.93
C ASN A 302 7.69 21.42 3.16
N ARG A 303 8.89 21.49 3.75
CA ARG A 303 10.02 22.20 3.12
C ARG A 303 10.46 21.49 1.84
N LYS A 304 10.73 22.27 0.78
CA LYS A 304 11.11 21.78 -0.57
C LYS A 304 10.02 20.91 -1.21
N ASN A 305 8.75 21.23 -0.96
CA ASN A 305 7.61 20.57 -1.57
C ASN A 305 6.77 21.63 -2.31
N ILE A 306 6.94 21.71 -3.63
CA ILE A 306 6.28 22.73 -4.46
C ILE A 306 4.75 22.72 -4.32
N PHE A 307 4.17 21.56 -4.04
CA PHE A 307 2.73 21.43 -3.87
C PHE A 307 2.31 21.99 -2.52
N SER A 308 3.10 21.79 -1.46
CA SER A 308 2.88 22.43 -0.16
C SER A 308 2.78 23.95 -0.32
N ASP A 309 3.71 24.56 -1.05
CA ASP A 309 3.71 26.01 -1.31
C ASP A 309 2.42 26.46 -2.03
N ILE A 310 2.01 25.74 -3.09
CA ILE A 310 0.79 26.04 -3.86
C ILE A 310 -0.47 25.94 -2.99
N ILE A 311 -0.54 24.89 -2.19
CA ILE A 311 -1.74 24.51 -1.44
C ILE A 311 -1.93 25.36 -0.19
N LEU A 312 -0.83 25.82 0.40
CA LEU A 312 -0.81 26.65 1.60
C LEU A 312 -0.94 28.15 1.29
N ASP A 313 -0.91 28.55 0.02
CA ASP A 313 -1.26 29.89 -0.43
C ASP A 313 -2.69 30.28 -0.01
N GLU A 314 -2.89 31.51 0.43
CA GLU A 314 -4.18 32.01 0.92
C GLU A 314 -5.28 32.00 -0.16
N LYS A 315 -4.91 32.13 -1.43
CA LYS A 315 -5.83 32.13 -2.56
C LYS A 315 -6.13 30.72 -3.06
N TYR A 316 -5.50 29.70 -2.51
CA TYR A 316 -5.74 28.33 -2.91
C TYR A 316 -7.17 27.89 -2.54
N LEU A 317 -8.00 27.70 -3.56
CA LEU A 317 -9.35 27.19 -3.38
C LEU A 317 -9.31 25.69 -3.07
N TRP A 318 -9.50 25.36 -1.80
CA TRP A 318 -9.35 24.00 -1.32
C TRP A 318 -10.47 23.06 -1.79
N VAL A 319 -10.12 22.07 -2.61
CA VAL A 319 -11.05 21.06 -3.15
C VAL A 319 -10.31 19.72 -3.27
N ASN A 320 -10.83 18.66 -2.65
CA ASN A 320 -10.18 17.35 -2.58
C ASN A 320 -9.93 16.68 -3.96
N GLN A 321 -10.59 17.18 -5.01
CA GLN A 321 -10.43 16.73 -6.40
C GLN A 321 -9.26 17.43 -7.12
N LYS A 322 -8.49 18.28 -6.45
CA LYS A 322 -7.28 18.89 -7.03
C LYS A 322 -6.06 17.99 -6.88
N PRO A 323 -5.25 17.81 -7.95
CA PRO A 323 -4.09 16.93 -7.92
C PRO A 323 -3.02 17.41 -6.94
N ASP A 324 -2.88 18.73 -6.73
CA ASP A 324 -1.83 19.31 -5.88
C ASP A 324 -1.86 18.70 -4.48
N ILE A 325 -3.05 18.57 -3.88
CA ILE A 325 -3.25 17.97 -2.54
C ILE A 325 -2.62 16.58 -2.44
N HIS A 326 -2.87 15.75 -3.46
CA HIS A 326 -2.36 14.39 -3.49
C HIS A 326 -0.88 14.35 -3.83
N LYS A 327 -0.42 15.19 -4.75
CA LYS A 327 1.00 15.31 -5.10
C LYS A 327 1.84 15.84 -3.93
N ASN A 328 1.30 16.70 -3.06
CA ASN A 328 1.95 17.11 -1.81
C ASN A 328 2.24 15.90 -0.91
N TYR A 329 1.24 15.04 -0.68
CA TYR A 329 1.45 13.81 0.09
C TYR A 329 2.46 12.89 -0.59
N LEU A 330 2.31 12.61 -1.89
CA LEU A 330 3.19 11.70 -2.63
C LEU A 330 4.65 12.14 -2.56
N LEU A 331 4.94 13.43 -2.78
CA LEU A 331 6.30 13.97 -2.70
C LEU A 331 6.86 13.89 -1.27
N ALA A 332 6.03 14.23 -0.28
CA ALA A 332 6.43 14.20 1.12
C ALA A 332 6.79 12.79 1.59
N ILE A 333 5.91 11.82 1.32
CA ILE A 333 6.12 10.45 1.78
C ILE A 333 7.27 9.77 1.01
N ASP A 334 7.42 9.99 -0.30
CA ASP A 334 8.54 9.43 -1.08
C ASP A 334 9.88 9.93 -0.53
N ARG A 335 9.98 11.22 -0.21
CA ARG A 335 11.20 11.82 0.38
C ARG A 335 11.49 11.29 1.77
N LEU A 336 10.48 11.16 2.63
CA LEU A 336 10.65 10.58 3.97
C LEU A 336 11.16 9.14 3.86
N LEU A 337 10.51 8.30 3.04
CA LEU A 337 10.91 6.91 2.85
C LEU A 337 12.33 6.80 2.29
N LYS A 338 12.69 7.60 1.28
CA LYS A 338 14.06 7.62 0.72
C LYS A 338 15.10 8.10 1.74
N SER A 339 14.74 9.06 2.60
CA SER A 339 15.64 9.53 3.67
C SER A 339 15.87 8.44 4.72
N ILE A 340 14.82 7.71 5.12
CA ILE A 340 14.96 6.58 6.05
C ILE A 340 15.79 5.47 5.41
N ALA A 341 15.51 5.11 4.15
CA ALA A 341 16.23 4.06 3.44
C ALA A 341 17.69 4.40 3.12
N SER A 342 18.12 5.66 3.31
CA SER A 342 19.52 6.06 3.07
C SER A 342 20.50 5.56 4.15
N PHE A 343 19.99 5.19 5.32
CA PHE A 343 20.78 4.55 6.37
C PHE A 343 20.80 3.04 6.10
N GLU A 344 21.97 2.45 5.91
CA GLU A 344 22.07 0.99 5.72
C GLU A 344 21.82 0.24 7.03
N ASP A 345 22.33 0.76 8.14
CA ASP A 345 22.16 0.16 9.46
C ASP A 345 20.74 0.37 10.02
N LEU A 346 20.13 -0.71 10.51
CA LEU A 346 18.76 -0.68 11.00
C LEU A 346 18.64 0.12 12.31
N MET A 347 19.65 0.11 13.17
CA MET A 347 19.62 0.90 14.41
C MET A 347 19.73 2.39 14.13
N GLU A 348 20.51 2.79 13.12
CA GLU A 348 20.55 4.18 12.64
C GLU A 348 19.20 4.62 12.06
N ARG A 349 18.52 3.76 11.28
CA ARG A 349 17.16 4.03 10.80
C ARG A 349 16.17 4.26 11.94
N LYS A 350 16.18 3.39 12.95
CA LYS A 350 15.32 3.51 14.12
C LYS A 350 15.55 4.83 14.84
N LYS A 351 16.80 5.15 15.17
CA LYS A 351 17.18 6.42 15.81
C LYS A 351 16.76 7.64 14.99
N PHE A 352 16.92 7.57 13.66
CA PHE A 352 16.47 8.63 12.77
C PHE A 352 14.96 8.84 12.86
N VAL A 353 14.17 7.76 12.76
CA VAL A 353 12.70 7.82 12.82
C VAL A 353 12.19 8.19 14.21
N GLU A 354 12.78 7.67 15.29
CA GLU A 354 12.52 8.12 16.66
C GLU A 354 12.69 9.64 16.79
N SER A 355 13.80 10.18 16.24
CA SER A 355 14.06 11.61 16.27
C SER A 355 13.02 12.41 15.48
N LEU A 356 12.50 11.86 14.38
CA LEU A 356 11.41 12.48 13.61
C LEU A 356 10.11 12.50 14.43
N ILE A 357 9.77 11.39 15.09
CA ILE A 357 8.57 11.26 15.92
C ILE A 357 8.62 12.23 17.11
N ILE A 358 9.76 12.29 17.82
CA ILE A 358 9.94 13.19 18.96
C ILE A 358 9.79 14.65 18.53
N LYS A 359 10.44 15.06 17.43
CA LYS A 359 10.29 16.42 16.89
C LYS A 359 8.85 16.72 16.47
N ALA A 360 8.18 15.78 15.82
CA ALA A 360 6.78 15.92 15.44
C ALA A 360 5.87 16.12 16.66
N GLN A 361 6.13 15.37 17.74
CA GLN A 361 5.43 15.51 19.01
C GLN A 361 5.68 16.89 19.64
N GLU A 362 6.92 17.38 19.66
CA GLU A 362 7.25 18.73 20.15
C GLU A 362 6.55 19.84 19.35
N HIS A 363 6.57 19.74 18.01
CA HIS A 363 5.85 20.68 17.14
C HIS A 363 4.35 20.65 17.39
N TYR A 364 3.77 19.46 17.54
CA TYR A 364 2.36 19.30 17.87
C TYR A 364 2.01 19.92 19.24
N GLN A 365 2.82 19.70 20.27
CA GLN A 365 2.62 20.35 21.58
C GLN A 365 2.70 21.89 21.49
N SER A 366 3.56 22.42 20.60
CA SER A 366 3.60 23.85 20.31
C SER A 366 2.28 24.36 19.71
N LEU A 367 1.71 23.65 18.75
CA LEU A 367 0.39 23.97 18.18
C LEU A 367 -0.70 23.94 19.26
N ARG A 368 -0.69 22.91 20.12
CA ARG A 368 -1.66 22.77 21.21
C ARG A 368 -1.58 23.90 22.23
N ARG A 369 -0.37 24.36 22.60
CA ARG A 369 -0.18 25.55 23.46
C ARG A 369 -0.79 26.81 22.86
N ASN A 370 -0.83 26.91 21.53
CA ASN A 370 -1.51 27.98 20.79
C ASN A 370 -3.01 27.72 20.54
N LYS A 371 -3.59 26.74 21.26
CA LYS A 371 -5.00 26.31 21.20
C LYS A 371 -5.40 25.74 19.83
N ILE A 372 -4.43 25.26 19.05
CA ILE A 372 -4.67 24.53 17.80
C ILE A 372 -4.69 23.04 18.12
N VAL A 373 -5.86 22.42 17.95
CA VAL A 373 -6.02 20.97 18.11
C VAL A 373 -6.28 20.37 16.74
N ILE A 374 -5.32 19.60 16.24
CA ILE A 374 -5.48 18.80 15.03
C ILE A 374 -6.17 17.52 15.50
N GLY A 375 -7.47 17.37 15.21
CA GLY A 375 -8.33 16.32 15.79
C GLY A 375 -7.83 14.88 15.56
N GLU A 376 -8.57 13.88 16.05
CA GLU A 376 -8.16 12.45 16.17
C GLU A 376 -7.36 11.84 15.00
N ILE A 377 -7.61 12.25 13.75
CA ILE A 377 -6.93 11.76 12.54
C ILE A 377 -5.46 12.25 12.44
N GLY A 378 -5.13 13.36 13.10
CA GLY A 378 -3.79 13.94 13.17
C GLY A 378 -3.25 14.06 14.59
N ALA A 379 -3.83 13.32 15.54
CA ALA A 379 -3.45 13.38 16.94
C ALA A 379 -2.17 12.59 17.27
N GLU A 380 -1.56 12.93 18.40
CA GLU A 380 -0.40 12.27 19.04
C GLU A 380 -0.56 10.74 19.24
N GLY A 381 -1.77 10.20 19.07
CA GLY A 381 -2.11 8.83 19.44
C GLY A 381 -1.19 7.78 18.84
N HIS A 382 -0.70 7.99 17.62
CA HIS A 382 0.20 7.03 16.96
C HIS A 382 1.67 7.15 17.39
N TYR A 383 2.14 8.31 17.87
CA TYR A 383 3.56 8.51 18.20
C TYR A 383 4.02 7.56 19.31
N HIS A 384 3.24 7.48 20.38
CA HIS A 384 3.57 6.64 21.53
C HIS A 384 3.60 5.15 21.13
N ASP A 385 2.59 4.71 20.38
CA ASP A 385 2.52 3.32 19.90
C ASP A 385 3.67 3.00 18.94
N TRP A 386 4.06 3.92 18.07
CA TRP A 386 5.20 3.75 17.16
C TRP A 386 6.53 3.68 17.91
N LEU A 387 6.78 4.59 18.85
CA LEU A 387 8.00 4.56 19.68
C LEU A 387 8.11 3.25 20.44
N ARG A 388 7.01 2.81 21.08
CA ARG A 388 6.96 1.53 21.78
C ARG A 388 7.25 0.34 20.86
N VAL A 389 6.77 0.37 19.61
CA VAL A 389 7.07 -0.67 18.62
C VAL A 389 8.54 -0.61 18.20
N ILE A 390 9.09 0.58 17.97
CA ILE A 390 10.50 0.73 17.61
C ILE A 390 11.41 0.20 18.73
N ASP A 391 11.12 0.54 19.99
CA ASP A 391 11.88 0.07 21.16
C ASP A 391 11.82 -1.46 21.33
N GLY A 392 10.73 -2.08 20.86
CA GLY A 392 10.48 -3.51 21.00
C GLY A 392 11.17 -4.40 19.94
N PHE A 393 11.77 -3.82 18.90
CA PHE A 393 12.43 -4.51 17.79
C PHE A 393 13.85 -4.02 17.62
#